data_AF-A0AAE1I6S7-F1
#
_entry.id   AF-A0AAE1I6S7-F1
#
_cell.length_a   1.000
_cell.length_b   1.000
_cell.length_c   1.000
_cell.angle_alpha   90.00
_cell.angle_beta   90.00
_cell.angle_gamma   90.00
#
_symmetry.space_group_name_H-M   'P 1'
#
loop_
_entity.id
_entity.type
_entity.pdbx_description
1 polymer ?
#
loop_
_entity_poly.entity_id
_entity_poly.type
_entity_poly.pdbx_seq_one_letter_code
_entity_poly.pdbx_strand_id
1 'polypeptide(L)'
;MNFDGTQFLGVPIKWIPHDLNTSDKHLLQYFESVAASSLRCIGQSSTTLRSTLIRMALSDDSPTSTGLVNSLLALASLHRYGLQRQAVQYKMVALKAMKDSVTSIIKGVDISQHIAAGMLLCSFEVSDPFLKMMDVTQIKQVQTATVTCGHWISYVQGAKTMINLATSPSFLNAGSDYSVLLRWVHYHDVMAQFSLRHWEGFGGASLNTKKRTIEDLILRLRENVSFRSQSRPSNILDLLEEVCNNVVDPSDSRYTKEDYRDYLKELEGKLRQDKLSELDISLWPAEEWTEASRMAELYTLATLYEFLKQLSDNPANIIIGLVRDTSVANDKIQKQLPGRQNIHVLQGDITDYNSLKIKNSVEKVSQITNGSLDYIIANAGFVSPWSEYIDVGDLGKDPEKLNKDLADCLNINLIGNIHLFNLFIPLVLRSSIKKVVTISSGHADLDLVTKYEISTSAPYTISKTAMNAAVAKYSAQYSSQGVLFMSISPGVVDTGHTDNLTPDQLQSLTKTGLKFAAYAPHFKGPISPEESVRHVLSVIDKSSVAGGNGGSFVSHFGNKQWI
;
A
#
# COMPACT_ATOMS: atom_id res chain seq x y z
N MET A 1 35.39 -14.82 20.65
CA MET A 1 35.01 -13.68 21.51
C MET A 1 35.19 -12.42 20.71
N ASN A 2 34.09 -11.69 20.49
CA ASN A 2 33.97 -10.22 20.40
C ASN A 2 32.80 -9.89 19.46
N PHE A 3 31.65 -9.65 20.11
CA PHE A 3 30.51 -8.94 19.55
C PHE A 3 30.79 -7.44 19.74
N ASP A 4 30.99 -6.71 18.63
CA ASP A 4 30.75 -5.26 18.56
C ASP A 4 29.29 -5.10 18.08
N GLY A 5 28.40 -4.32 18.69
CA GLY A 5 28.64 -3.06 19.40
C GLY A 5 28.16 -1.87 18.58
N THR A 6 26.98 -1.94 17.94
CA THR A 6 26.37 -0.79 17.24
C THR A 6 25.09 -0.34 17.95
N GLN A 7 25.28 0.54 18.94
CA GLN A 7 24.22 1.34 19.55
C GLN A 7 23.69 2.37 18.53
N PHE A 8 22.42 2.25 18.14
CA PHE A 8 21.64 3.36 17.59
C PHE A 8 20.68 3.90 18.67
N LEU A 9 21.22 4.64 19.64
CA LEU A 9 20.46 5.55 20.51
C LEU A 9 21.35 6.77 20.78
N GLY A 10 21.27 7.74 19.88
CA GLY A 10 22.16 8.91 19.85
C GLY A 10 21.87 10.00 20.88
N VAL A 11 21.29 9.71 22.05
CA VAL A 11 21.40 10.51 23.29
C VAL A 11 21.03 9.59 24.48
N PRO A 12 21.85 9.45 25.54
CA PRO A 12 21.43 8.72 26.74
C PRO A 12 20.32 9.50 27.46
N ILE A 13 19.14 8.89 27.62
CA ILE A 13 18.06 9.42 28.48
C ILE A 13 18.60 9.41 29.91
N LYS A 14 19.09 10.56 30.38
CA LYS A 14 19.77 10.69 31.68
C LYS A 14 18.80 10.70 32.86
N TRP A 15 17.49 10.81 32.63
CA TRP A 15 16.46 10.83 33.67
C TRP A 15 15.07 10.56 33.06
N ILE A 16 14.31 9.64 33.65
CA ILE A 16 12.88 9.45 33.36
C ILE A 16 12.13 9.99 34.60
N PRO A 17 11.31 11.04 34.50
CA PRO A 17 10.59 11.64 35.64
C PRO A 17 9.60 10.68 36.32
N HIS A 18 9.22 9.61 35.62
CA HIS A 18 8.18 8.66 36.02
C HIS A 18 8.79 7.37 36.58
N ASP A 19 8.25 6.88 37.70
CA ASP A 19 8.62 5.58 38.26
C ASP A 19 7.97 4.44 37.45
N LEU A 20 8.55 4.15 36.29
CA LEU A 20 8.07 3.10 35.38
C LEU A 20 8.59 1.74 35.79
N ASN A 21 7.68 0.77 35.98
CA ASN A 21 8.07 -0.62 36.20
C ASN A 21 8.67 -1.23 34.91
N THR A 22 9.25 -2.43 35.02
CA THR A 22 9.90 -3.11 33.88
C THR A 22 8.96 -3.32 32.70
N SER A 23 7.69 -3.65 32.95
CA SER A 23 6.68 -3.81 31.90
C SER A 23 6.39 -2.50 31.16
N ASP A 24 6.26 -1.40 31.90
CA ASP A 24 5.98 -0.08 31.33
C ASP A 24 7.15 0.42 30.48
N LYS A 25 8.40 0.17 30.91
CA LYS A 25 9.61 0.46 30.11
C LYS A 25 9.61 -0.30 28.78
N HIS A 26 9.24 -1.58 28.81
CA HIS A 26 9.13 -2.37 27.57
C HIS A 26 8.00 -1.89 26.65
N LEU A 27 6.87 -1.44 27.22
CA LEU A 27 5.77 -0.87 26.43
C LEU A 27 6.15 0.49 25.83
N LEU A 28 6.89 1.33 26.56
CA LEU A 28 7.39 2.60 26.03
C LEU A 28 8.40 2.38 24.90
N GLN A 29 9.31 1.43 25.05
CA GLN A 29 10.24 1.04 23.98
C GLN A 29 9.50 0.46 22.77
N TYR A 30 8.46 -0.35 23.02
CA TYR A 30 7.60 -0.88 21.95
C TYR A 30 6.82 0.23 21.24
N PHE A 31 6.37 1.26 21.97
CA PHE A 31 5.76 2.43 21.36
C PHE A 31 6.74 3.13 20.42
N GLU A 32 7.96 3.39 20.90
CA GLU A 32 8.99 4.07 20.13
C GLU A 32 9.40 3.30 18.85
N SER A 33 9.56 1.98 18.97
CA SER A 33 10.05 1.14 17.87
C SER A 33 8.94 0.71 16.91
N VAL A 34 7.72 0.50 17.40
CA VAL A 34 6.63 -0.13 16.64
C VAL A 34 5.34 0.68 16.70
N ALA A 35 4.70 0.82 17.87
CA ALA A 35 3.31 1.30 17.91
C ALA A 35 3.11 2.74 17.39
N ALA A 36 4.12 3.61 17.50
CA ALA A 36 4.04 4.97 16.97
C ALA A 36 3.85 5.02 15.44
N SER A 37 4.19 3.96 14.70
CA SER A 37 3.95 3.89 13.26
C SER A 37 2.46 3.78 12.91
N SER A 38 1.59 3.41 13.84
CA SER A 38 0.14 3.39 13.62
C SER A 38 -0.50 4.79 13.66
N LEU A 39 0.26 5.83 14.04
CA LEU A 39 -0.19 7.23 14.14
C LEU A 39 0.08 8.06 12.88
N ARG A 40 0.30 7.42 11.73
CA ARG A 40 0.69 8.10 10.48
C ARG A 40 -0.46 8.94 9.91
N CYS A 41 -0.15 10.18 9.53
CA CYS A 41 -1.07 11.14 8.91
C CYS A 41 -0.46 11.75 7.65
N ILE A 42 -1.30 12.14 6.70
CA ILE A 42 -0.85 12.74 5.42
C ILE A 42 -0.06 14.03 5.71
N GLY A 43 1.14 14.16 5.11
CA GLY A 43 1.96 15.38 5.20
C GLY A 43 2.76 15.53 6.51
N GLN A 44 2.87 14.49 7.33
CA GLN A 44 3.61 14.53 8.59
C GLN A 44 4.58 13.35 8.75
N SER A 45 5.84 13.65 9.09
CA SER A 45 6.85 12.63 9.40
C SER A 45 6.49 11.89 10.69
N SER A 46 6.35 10.56 10.60
CA SER A 46 6.09 9.67 11.73
C SER A 46 7.19 9.75 12.79
N THR A 47 8.45 9.90 12.35
CA THR A 47 9.61 10.10 13.22
C THR A 47 9.50 11.42 13.99
N THR A 48 9.05 12.50 13.36
CA THR A 48 8.89 13.79 14.03
C THR A 48 7.76 13.72 15.06
N LEU A 49 6.58 13.19 14.70
CA LEU A 49 5.47 13.04 15.65
C LEU A 49 5.86 12.15 16.84
N ARG A 50 6.45 10.99 16.58
CA ARG A 50 6.93 10.08 17.63
C ARG A 50 7.89 10.79 18.59
N SER A 51 8.93 11.44 18.06
CA SER A 51 9.94 12.12 18.89
C SER A 51 9.32 13.26 19.69
N THR A 52 8.39 14.03 19.11
CA THR A 52 7.63 15.05 19.83
C THR A 52 6.84 14.46 20.99
N LEU A 53 6.08 13.38 20.76
CA LEU A 53 5.25 12.74 21.79
C LEU A 53 6.10 12.19 22.94
N ILE A 54 7.20 11.49 22.63
CA ILE A 54 8.08 10.92 23.66
C ILE A 54 8.77 12.03 24.47
N ARG A 55 9.26 13.09 23.81
CA ARG A 55 9.87 14.23 24.51
C ARG A 55 8.90 14.92 25.46
N MET A 56 7.66 15.11 25.04
CA MET A 56 6.63 15.74 25.87
C MET A 56 6.15 14.84 27.01
N ALA A 57 6.13 13.53 26.81
CA ALA A 57 5.74 12.57 27.83
C ALA A 57 6.81 12.44 28.93
N LEU A 58 8.07 12.69 28.60
CA LEU A 58 9.20 12.53 29.50
C LEU A 58 9.79 13.87 29.96
N SER A 59 9.10 15.00 29.73
CA SER A 59 9.63 16.33 30.04
C SER A 59 9.64 16.67 31.54
N ASP A 60 8.68 16.13 32.29
CA ASP A 60 8.43 16.44 33.71
C ASP A 60 7.52 15.37 34.34
N ASP A 61 7.23 15.51 35.64
CA ASP A 61 6.36 14.65 36.45
C ASP A 61 4.96 15.24 36.68
N SER A 62 4.54 16.22 35.88
CA SER A 62 3.23 16.87 36.02
C SER A 62 2.06 15.90 35.78
N PRO A 63 0.85 16.22 36.26
CA PRO A 63 -0.34 15.43 35.94
C PRO A 63 -0.62 15.34 34.43
N THR A 64 -0.29 16.37 33.64
CA THR A 64 -0.44 16.35 32.17
C THR A 64 0.56 15.42 31.49
N SER A 65 1.82 15.45 31.91
CA SER A 65 2.86 14.51 31.46
C SER A 65 2.53 13.06 31.84
N THR A 66 2.05 12.85 33.06
CA THR A 66 1.52 11.55 33.54
C THR A 66 0.37 11.08 32.66
N GLY A 67 -0.54 12.00 32.31
CA GLY A 67 -1.64 11.75 31.38
C GLY A 67 -1.14 11.26 30.02
N LEU A 68 -0.14 11.95 29.47
CA LEU A 68 0.46 11.64 28.17
C LEU A 68 1.20 10.29 28.16
N VAL A 69 2.03 10.00 29.16
CA VAL A 69 2.72 8.69 29.28
C VAL A 69 1.70 7.56 29.35
N ASN A 70 0.64 7.70 30.13
CA ASN A 70 -0.38 6.67 30.24
C ASN A 70 -1.17 6.53 28.93
N SER A 71 -1.40 7.59 28.16
CA SER A 71 -1.98 7.48 26.81
C SER A 71 -1.06 6.71 25.85
N LEU A 72 0.26 6.92 25.92
CA LEU A 72 1.25 6.16 25.14
C LEU A 72 1.22 4.68 25.51
N LEU A 73 1.26 4.36 26.81
CA LEU A 73 1.22 2.99 27.31
C LEU A 73 -0.11 2.30 26.97
N ALA A 74 -1.23 3.02 27.04
CA ALA A 74 -2.54 2.51 26.63
C ALA A 74 -2.52 2.07 25.16
N LEU A 75 -2.07 2.94 24.26
CA LEU A 75 -2.02 2.65 22.83
C LEU A 75 -1.00 1.54 22.51
N ALA A 76 0.18 1.57 23.13
CA ALA A 76 1.19 0.53 22.96
C ALA A 76 0.70 -0.85 23.44
N SER A 77 0.03 -0.87 24.58
CA SER A 77 -0.57 -2.08 25.15
C SER A 77 -1.70 -2.62 24.27
N LEU A 78 -2.55 -1.74 23.72
CA LEU A 78 -3.61 -2.11 22.77
C LEU A 78 -3.01 -2.69 21.48
N HIS A 79 -2.00 -2.02 20.92
CA HIS A 79 -1.36 -2.44 19.68
C HIS A 79 -0.63 -3.78 19.84
N ARG A 80 0.03 -4.01 20.98
CA ARG A 80 0.85 -5.21 21.20
C ARG A 80 0.04 -6.46 21.55
N TYR A 81 -1.02 -6.30 22.34
CA TYR A 81 -1.70 -7.43 22.97
C TYR A 81 -3.22 -7.44 22.72
N GLY A 82 -3.77 -6.41 22.07
CA GLY A 82 -5.21 -6.22 21.89
C GLY A 82 -5.87 -5.51 23.06
N LEU A 83 -7.22 -5.50 23.08
CA LEU A 83 -7.97 -4.86 24.16
C LEU A 83 -7.96 -5.74 25.41
N GLN A 84 -7.10 -5.43 26.37
CA GLN A 84 -7.11 -6.05 27.71
C GLN A 84 -7.22 -5.03 28.84
N ARG A 85 -7.50 -5.56 30.05
CA ARG A 85 -7.68 -4.78 31.28
C ARG A 85 -6.57 -3.76 31.54
N GLN A 86 -5.31 -4.12 31.25
CA GLN A 86 -4.16 -3.24 31.45
C GLN A 86 -4.19 -2.01 30.52
N ALA A 87 -4.55 -2.19 29.24
CA ALA A 87 -4.68 -1.10 28.27
C ALA A 87 -5.78 -0.10 28.71
N VAL A 88 -6.89 -0.63 29.22
CA VAL A 88 -8.01 0.16 29.78
C VAL A 88 -7.59 0.89 31.06
N GLN A 89 -6.80 0.25 31.93
CA GLN A 89 -6.27 0.89 33.14
C GLN A 89 -5.41 2.10 32.80
N TYR A 90 -4.48 1.99 31.85
CA TYR A 90 -3.70 3.13 31.39
C TYR A 90 -4.58 4.25 30.84
N LYS A 91 -5.60 3.95 30.02
CA LYS A 91 -6.58 4.94 29.55
C LYS A 91 -7.29 5.66 30.70
N MET A 92 -7.74 4.93 31.72
CA MET A 92 -8.41 5.53 32.88
C MET A 92 -7.49 6.43 33.70
N VAL A 93 -6.24 6.01 33.91
CA VAL A 93 -5.21 6.82 34.59
C VAL A 93 -4.92 8.09 33.80
N ALA A 94 -4.79 7.98 32.47
CA ALA A 94 -4.57 9.12 31.58
C ALA A 94 -5.71 10.16 31.69
N LEU A 95 -6.96 9.71 31.61
CA LEU A 95 -8.14 10.58 31.74
C LEU A 95 -8.23 11.25 33.11
N LYS A 96 -7.94 10.52 34.19
CA LYS A 96 -7.93 11.08 35.54
C LYS A 96 -6.85 12.15 35.69
N ALA A 97 -5.63 11.88 35.25
CA ALA A 97 -4.52 12.80 35.35
C ALA A 97 -4.76 14.10 34.54
N MET A 98 -5.34 13.97 33.33
CA MET A 98 -5.79 15.13 32.54
C MET A 98 -6.96 15.89 33.19
N LYS A 99 -7.89 15.21 33.86
CA LYS A 99 -8.96 15.91 34.57
C LYS A 99 -8.40 16.74 35.73
N ASP A 100 -7.45 16.17 36.46
CA ASP A 100 -6.87 16.81 37.63
C ASP A 100 -6.02 18.04 37.24
N SER A 101 -5.34 18.05 36.09
CA SER A 101 -4.56 19.21 35.62
C SER A 101 -5.39 20.44 35.23
N VAL A 102 -6.59 20.24 34.67
CA VAL A 102 -7.49 21.32 34.22
C VAL A 102 -8.06 22.14 35.38
N THR A 103 -7.92 21.68 36.62
CA THR A 103 -8.34 22.41 37.83
C THR A 103 -7.40 23.57 38.21
N SER A 104 -6.27 23.72 37.50
CA SER A 104 -5.25 24.76 37.72
C SER A 104 -5.06 25.66 36.48
N ILE A 105 -4.37 26.80 36.60
CA ILE A 105 -4.05 27.67 35.45
C ILE A 105 -3.15 26.90 34.48
N ILE A 106 -3.72 26.50 33.35
CA ILE A 106 -3.04 25.69 32.32
C ILE A 106 -1.97 26.56 31.62
N LYS A 107 -0.71 26.11 31.66
CA LYS A 107 0.41 26.74 30.93
C LYS A 107 0.52 26.18 29.51
N GLY A 108 1.30 26.83 28.64
CA GLY A 108 1.45 26.40 27.23
C GLY A 108 2.00 24.99 27.02
N VAL A 109 2.88 24.50 27.90
CA VAL A 109 3.39 23.12 27.85
C VAL A 109 2.29 22.13 28.21
N ASP A 110 1.49 22.44 29.23
CA ASP A 110 0.34 21.66 29.66
C ASP A 110 -0.71 21.54 28.53
N ILE A 111 -0.96 22.62 27.79
CA ILE A 111 -1.85 22.63 26.61
C ILE A 111 -1.38 21.62 25.56
N SER A 112 -0.08 21.63 25.26
CA SER A 112 0.49 20.74 24.25
C SER A 112 0.37 19.28 24.69
N GLN A 113 0.69 18.98 25.95
CA GLN A 113 0.57 17.63 26.51
C GLN A 113 -0.89 17.14 26.52
N HIS A 114 -1.85 18.02 26.81
CA HIS A 114 -3.27 17.73 26.71
C HIS A 114 -3.72 17.37 25.29
N ILE A 115 -3.27 18.14 24.28
CA ILE A 115 -3.57 17.85 22.87
C ILE A 115 -3.01 16.48 22.49
N ALA A 116 -1.73 16.24 22.80
CA ALA A 116 -1.05 14.98 22.50
C ALA A 116 -1.74 13.78 23.17
N ALA A 117 -2.08 13.90 24.45
CA ALA A 117 -2.73 12.84 25.21
C ALA A 117 -4.15 12.56 24.68
N GLY A 118 -4.90 13.60 24.33
CA GLY A 118 -6.22 13.48 23.71
C GLY A 118 -6.17 12.75 22.36
N MET A 119 -5.23 13.12 21.49
CA MET A 119 -5.07 12.50 20.17
C MET A 119 -4.60 11.04 20.24
N LEU A 120 -3.77 10.68 21.22
CA LEU A 120 -3.41 9.28 21.48
C LEU A 120 -4.61 8.46 21.96
N LEU A 121 -5.47 9.02 22.81
CA LEU A 121 -6.71 8.35 23.24
C LEU A 121 -7.73 8.26 22.12
N CYS A 122 -7.79 9.25 21.22
CA CYS A 122 -8.55 9.16 19.98
C CYS A 122 -8.06 7.96 19.15
N SER A 123 -6.74 7.84 18.97
CA SER A 123 -6.13 6.74 18.21
C SER A 123 -6.35 5.38 18.88
N PHE A 124 -6.34 5.32 20.21
CA PHE A 124 -6.70 4.14 20.99
C PHE A 124 -8.12 3.67 20.67
N GLU A 125 -9.10 4.57 20.64
CA GLU A 125 -10.49 4.20 20.33
C GLU A 125 -10.70 3.82 18.86
N VAL A 126 -10.02 4.47 17.93
CA VAL A 126 -10.08 4.13 16.49
C VAL A 126 -9.41 2.78 16.20
N SER A 127 -8.39 2.41 16.98
CA SER A 127 -7.62 1.17 16.77
C SER A 127 -8.25 -0.07 17.42
N ASP A 128 -9.34 0.07 18.16
CA ASP A 128 -10.00 -1.05 18.85
C ASP A 128 -10.74 -1.97 17.85
N PRO A 129 -10.36 -3.26 17.73
CA PRO A 129 -11.05 -4.22 16.86
C PRO A 129 -12.49 -4.54 17.29
N PHE A 130 -12.93 -4.19 18.50
CA PHE A 130 -14.30 -4.44 18.98
C PHE A 130 -15.39 -3.73 18.12
N LEU A 131 -15.01 -2.64 17.43
CA LEU A 131 -15.86 -1.94 16.44
C LEU A 131 -16.10 -2.73 15.14
N LYS A 132 -15.29 -3.74 14.84
CA LYS A 132 -15.42 -4.52 13.59
C LYS A 132 -16.36 -5.72 13.68
N MET A 133 -16.80 -6.14 14.87
CA MET A 133 -17.45 -7.45 15.04
C MET A 133 -18.79 -7.50 15.81
N MET A 134 -19.36 -6.39 16.30
CA MET A 134 -20.54 -6.48 17.18
C MET A 134 -21.85 -5.94 16.59
N ASP A 135 -22.84 -6.82 16.49
CA ASP A 135 -24.27 -6.49 16.38
C ASP A 135 -24.76 -5.95 17.74
N VAL A 136 -25.31 -4.72 17.74
CA VAL A 136 -25.70 -3.94 18.92
C VAL A 136 -26.83 -4.60 19.73
N THR A 137 -27.45 -5.65 19.22
CA THR A 137 -28.58 -6.34 19.84
C THR A 137 -28.23 -7.28 21.01
N GLN A 138 -26.95 -7.64 21.22
CA GLN A 138 -26.54 -8.54 22.31
C GLN A 138 -26.17 -7.83 23.64
N ILE A 139 -26.28 -6.50 23.71
CA ILE A 139 -26.01 -5.73 24.95
C ILE A 139 -27.21 -5.79 25.90
N LYS A 140 -27.43 -6.93 26.55
CA LYS A 140 -28.36 -7.00 27.70
C LYS A 140 -27.83 -7.70 28.95
N GLN A 141 -26.61 -8.26 28.95
CA GLN A 141 -26.18 -9.09 30.11
C GLN A 141 -24.73 -8.93 30.61
N VAL A 142 -24.08 -7.79 30.41
CA VAL A 142 -22.84 -7.50 31.15
C VAL A 142 -22.82 -6.04 31.61
N GLN A 143 -23.19 -5.83 32.87
CA GLN A 143 -23.29 -4.52 33.53
C GLN A 143 -21.91 -3.94 33.94
N THR A 144 -20.85 -4.30 33.21
CA THR A 144 -19.48 -3.79 33.41
C THR A 144 -18.83 -3.26 32.12
N ALA A 145 -19.57 -3.16 31.01
CA ALA A 145 -19.10 -2.57 29.75
C ALA A 145 -19.39 -1.06 29.66
N THR A 146 -19.06 -0.29 30.71
CA THR A 146 -19.03 1.19 30.69
C THR A 146 -17.61 1.71 30.52
N VAL A 147 -16.91 1.23 29.49
CA VAL A 147 -15.62 1.80 29.05
C VAL A 147 -15.76 2.22 27.59
N THR A 148 -16.35 3.40 27.42
CA THR A 148 -16.11 4.37 26.34
C THR A 148 -15.68 3.79 24.97
N CYS A 149 -16.63 3.21 24.25
CA CYS A 149 -16.54 3.04 22.80
C CYS A 149 -17.33 4.17 22.11
N GLY A 150 -16.70 4.91 21.18
CA GLY A 150 -17.38 5.92 20.36
C GLY A 150 -17.20 7.39 20.78
N HIS A 151 -16.21 7.72 21.61
CA HIS A 151 -15.87 9.08 22.02
C HIS A 151 -14.70 9.70 21.24
N TRP A 152 -14.13 8.99 20.25
CA TRP A 152 -13.02 9.47 19.41
C TRP A 152 -13.23 10.90 18.89
N ILE A 153 -14.45 11.26 18.47
CA ILE A 153 -14.82 12.63 18.05
C ILE A 153 -14.63 13.64 19.20
N SER A 154 -15.00 13.28 20.43
CA SER A 154 -14.85 14.14 21.61
C SER A 154 -13.39 14.43 21.93
N TYR A 155 -12.46 13.52 21.62
CA TYR A 155 -11.03 13.76 21.79
C TYR A 155 -10.48 14.75 20.77
N VAL A 156 -10.88 14.63 19.49
CA VAL A 156 -10.55 15.61 18.44
C VAL A 156 -11.11 16.99 18.82
N GLN A 157 -12.36 17.04 19.29
CA GLN A 157 -13.01 18.26 19.77
C GLN A 157 -12.27 18.88 20.96
N GLY A 158 -11.90 18.07 21.95
CA GLY A 158 -11.13 18.50 23.11
C GLY A 158 -9.77 19.09 22.71
N ALA A 159 -9.08 18.47 21.75
CA ALA A 159 -7.84 19.01 21.20
C ALA A 159 -8.05 20.39 20.54
N LYS A 160 -9.12 20.57 19.76
CA LYS A 160 -9.49 21.88 19.16
C LYS A 160 -9.77 22.94 20.22
N THR A 161 -10.47 22.59 21.31
CA THR A 161 -10.69 23.50 22.44
C THR A 161 -9.37 23.93 23.08
N MET A 162 -8.44 22.98 23.30
CA MET A 162 -7.12 23.28 23.86
C MET A 162 -6.29 24.17 22.94
N ILE A 163 -6.36 23.97 21.63
CA ILE A 163 -5.71 24.83 20.62
C ILE A 163 -6.23 26.26 20.69
N ASN A 164 -7.56 26.45 20.81
CA ASN A 164 -8.17 27.77 20.89
C ASN A 164 -7.77 28.54 22.15
N LEU A 165 -7.52 27.83 23.26
CA LEU A 165 -7.00 28.42 24.51
C LEU A 165 -5.54 28.88 24.40
N ALA A 166 -4.78 28.36 23.42
CA ALA A 166 -3.35 28.63 23.24
C ALA A 166 -3.02 29.93 22.47
N THR A 167 -4.00 30.80 22.21
CA THR A 167 -3.97 31.95 21.26
C THR A 167 -2.96 33.08 21.57
N SER A 168 -1.92 32.83 22.38
CA SER A 168 -0.77 33.75 22.50
C SER A 168 0.18 33.64 21.29
N PRO A 169 0.66 34.77 20.72
CA PRO A 169 1.52 34.80 19.52
C PRO A 169 2.86 34.03 19.62
N SER A 170 3.28 33.66 20.83
CA SER A 170 4.54 32.94 21.09
C SER A 170 4.54 31.47 20.65
N PHE A 171 3.38 30.87 20.37
CA PHE A 171 3.26 29.44 20.00
C PHE A 171 3.31 29.17 18.50
N LEU A 172 3.25 30.21 17.65
CA LEU A 172 3.08 30.10 16.20
C LEU A 172 4.41 30.10 15.41
N ASN A 173 5.52 29.71 16.04
CA ASN A 173 6.77 29.51 15.30
C ASN A 173 6.70 28.21 14.48
N ALA A 174 6.84 28.34 13.16
CA ALA A 174 6.98 27.22 12.23
C ALA A 174 8.19 26.36 12.64
N GLY A 175 7.94 25.09 12.98
CA GLY A 175 8.97 24.13 13.41
C GLY A 175 8.94 23.73 14.89
N SER A 176 8.02 24.28 15.71
CA SER A 176 7.84 23.87 17.11
C SER A 176 7.10 22.53 17.26
N ASP A 177 7.27 21.85 18.39
CA ASP A 177 6.49 20.64 18.76
C ASP A 177 4.98 20.88 18.69
N TYR A 178 4.55 22.12 18.93
CA TYR A 178 3.16 22.53 18.80
C TYR A 178 2.65 22.46 17.35
N SER A 179 3.45 22.88 16.36
CA SER A 179 3.10 22.79 14.93
C SER A 179 2.93 21.35 14.42
N VAL A 180 3.59 20.39 15.07
CA VAL A 180 3.47 18.96 14.81
C VAL A 180 2.10 18.46 15.31
N LEU A 181 1.67 18.90 16.50
CA LEU A 181 0.36 18.57 17.05
C LEU A 181 -0.78 19.23 16.29
N LEU A 182 -0.62 20.49 15.86
CA LEU A 182 -1.63 21.19 15.05
C LEU A 182 -1.94 20.46 13.75
N ARG A 183 -0.91 20.00 13.03
CA ARG A 183 -1.08 19.20 11.81
C ARG A 183 -1.75 17.86 12.09
N TRP A 184 -1.40 17.22 13.20
CA TRP A 184 -2.01 15.96 13.59
C TRP A 184 -3.50 16.09 13.90
N VAL A 185 -3.89 17.12 14.66
CA VAL A 185 -5.30 17.43 14.96
C VAL A 185 -6.06 17.80 13.69
N HIS A 186 -5.47 18.64 12.83
CA HIS A 186 -6.08 19.06 11.56
C HIS A 186 -6.39 17.87 10.65
N TYR A 187 -5.44 16.93 10.49
CA TYR A 187 -5.68 15.71 9.72
C TYR A 187 -6.89 14.93 10.23
N HIS A 188 -6.94 14.64 11.53
CA HIS A 188 -8.03 13.85 12.11
C HIS A 188 -9.37 14.59 12.07
N ASP A 189 -9.37 15.93 12.18
CA ASP A 189 -10.57 16.75 12.04
C ASP A 189 -11.16 16.67 10.63
N VAL A 190 -10.33 16.85 9.60
CA VAL A 190 -10.75 16.75 8.19
C VAL A 190 -11.23 15.33 7.86
N MET A 191 -10.47 14.32 8.25
CA MET A 191 -10.83 12.92 8.00
C MET A 191 -12.09 12.48 8.75
N ALA A 192 -12.33 13.01 9.96
CA ALA A 192 -13.56 12.78 10.71
C ALA A 192 -14.78 13.34 9.95
N GLN A 193 -14.68 14.59 9.50
CA GLN A 193 -15.75 15.25 8.75
C GLN A 193 -16.03 14.56 7.42
N PHE A 194 -14.98 14.14 6.70
CA PHE A 194 -15.11 13.39 5.45
C PHE A 194 -15.80 12.05 5.68
N SER A 195 -15.34 11.28 6.67
CA SER A 195 -15.88 9.94 6.97
C SER A 195 -17.35 10.00 7.39
N LEU A 196 -17.73 10.97 8.22
CA LEU A 196 -19.12 11.15 8.67
C LEU A 196 -20.08 11.59 7.56
N ARG A 197 -19.57 12.20 6.48
CA ARG A 197 -20.39 12.64 5.34
C ARG A 197 -20.53 11.60 4.25
N HIS A 198 -19.48 10.82 4.00
CA HIS A 198 -19.41 9.95 2.83
C HIS A 198 -19.59 8.47 3.14
N TRP A 199 -19.46 8.04 4.39
CA TRP A 199 -19.56 6.63 4.77
C TRP A 199 -20.81 6.36 5.61
N GLU A 200 -21.98 6.25 4.96
CA GLU A 200 -23.16 5.65 5.58
C GLU A 200 -23.01 4.12 5.58
N GLY A 201 -22.58 3.52 6.69
CA GLY A 201 -22.53 2.04 6.74
C GLY A 201 -21.81 1.35 7.90
N PHE A 202 -21.03 2.04 8.74
CA PHE A 202 -20.46 1.41 9.94
C PHE A 202 -21.32 1.68 11.18
N GLY A 203 -22.26 0.76 11.44
CA GLY A 203 -23.06 0.71 12.67
C GLY A 203 -24.54 0.43 12.41
N GLY A 204 -24.90 -0.84 12.25
CA GLY A 204 -26.29 -1.26 12.18
C GLY A 204 -27.02 -1.01 13.51
N ALA A 205 -27.84 0.03 13.56
CA ALA A 205 -29.10 0.09 14.31
C ALA A 205 -29.86 1.37 13.89
N SER A 206 -31.00 1.20 13.20
CA SER A 206 -32.10 2.17 13.05
C SER A 206 -31.73 3.65 13.26
N LEU A 207 -31.22 4.32 12.22
CA LEU A 207 -30.94 5.76 12.22
C LEU A 207 -31.95 6.59 11.44
N ASN A 208 -33.16 6.07 11.16
CA ASN A 208 -34.26 6.91 10.65
C ASN A 208 -34.69 7.98 11.69
N THR A 209 -34.25 7.87 12.94
CA THR A 209 -34.40 8.89 14.00
C THR A 209 -33.15 9.73 14.26
N LYS A 210 -32.05 9.60 13.48
CA LYS A 210 -30.75 10.24 13.78
C LYS A 210 -30.06 10.99 12.63
N LYS A 211 -30.74 11.31 11.54
CA LYS A 211 -30.21 12.31 10.57
C LYS A 211 -29.80 13.62 11.28
N ARG A 212 -30.62 14.04 12.26
CA ARG A 212 -30.34 15.14 13.20
C ARG A 212 -29.10 14.94 14.08
N THR A 213 -28.73 13.71 14.44
CA THR A 213 -27.58 13.45 15.35
C THR A 213 -26.26 13.44 14.61
N ILE A 214 -26.24 12.99 13.35
CA ILE A 214 -25.05 13.10 12.48
C ILE A 214 -24.86 14.57 12.07
N GLU A 215 -25.93 15.28 11.73
CA GLU A 215 -25.89 16.73 11.48
C GLU A 215 -25.39 17.50 12.72
N ASP A 216 -25.84 17.17 13.93
CA ASP A 216 -25.35 17.76 15.18
C ASP A 216 -23.86 17.44 15.44
N LEU A 217 -23.40 16.22 15.15
CA LEU A 217 -21.98 15.86 15.24
C LEU A 217 -21.12 16.61 14.20
N ILE A 218 -21.60 16.74 12.97
CA ILE A 218 -20.95 17.53 11.92
C ILE A 218 -20.94 19.02 12.30
N LEU A 219 -22.03 19.55 12.86
CA LEU A 219 -22.10 20.92 13.36
C LEU A 219 -21.11 21.16 14.50
N ARG A 220 -21.02 20.25 15.47
CA ARG A 220 -20.02 20.30 16.54
C ARG A 220 -18.60 20.28 15.97
N LEU A 221 -18.29 19.43 15.00
CA LEU A 221 -16.98 19.44 14.34
C LEU A 221 -16.70 20.76 13.59
N ARG A 222 -17.74 21.41 13.03
CA ARG A 222 -17.63 22.71 12.34
C ARG A 222 -17.42 23.90 13.28
N GLU A 223 -17.71 23.78 14.58
CA GLU A 223 -17.53 24.88 15.52
C GLU A 223 -16.04 25.17 15.78
N ASN A 224 -15.57 26.28 15.19
CA ASN A 224 -14.36 27.06 15.50
C ASN A 224 -13.01 26.32 15.59
N VAL A 225 -12.26 26.37 14.48
CA VAL A 225 -10.83 26.74 14.52
C VAL A 225 -10.60 27.72 13.36
N SER A 226 -10.19 28.96 13.65
CA SER A 226 -9.61 29.80 12.61
C SER A 226 -8.19 29.28 12.34
N PHE A 227 -8.07 28.20 11.58
CA PHE A 227 -6.79 27.62 11.15
C PHE A 227 -6.10 28.50 10.09
N ARG A 228 -6.35 29.82 10.10
CA ARG A 228 -5.71 30.78 9.20
C ARG A 228 -4.28 31.02 9.66
N SER A 229 -3.46 29.98 9.53
CA SER A 229 -2.01 30.10 9.51
C SER A 229 -1.61 30.51 8.11
N GLN A 230 -1.12 31.73 8.01
CA GLN A 230 -0.30 32.19 6.91
C GLN A 230 0.85 31.19 6.67
N SER A 231 1.18 30.98 5.39
CA SER A 231 2.24 30.12 4.82
C SER A 231 1.86 28.68 4.42
N ARG A 232 1.58 28.56 3.11
CA ARG A 232 1.63 27.44 2.12
C ARG A 232 2.40 26.14 2.48
N PRO A 233 2.17 25.00 1.77
CA PRO A 233 1.52 24.85 0.46
C PRO A 233 0.21 24.03 0.46
N SER A 234 -0.60 24.25 -0.58
CA SER A 234 -1.87 23.56 -0.86
C SER A 234 -1.68 22.05 -0.90
N ASN A 235 -2.05 21.38 0.17
CA ASN A 235 -2.01 19.93 0.27
C ASN A 235 -3.43 19.34 0.06
N ILE A 236 -3.52 18.03 -0.14
CA ILE A 236 -4.81 17.35 -0.35
C ILE A 236 -5.78 17.49 0.84
N LEU A 237 -5.27 17.70 2.06
CA LEU A 237 -6.11 17.92 3.23
C LEU A 237 -6.81 19.28 3.20
N ASP A 238 -6.14 20.34 2.73
CA ASP A 238 -6.75 21.67 2.57
C ASP A 238 -7.90 21.63 1.55
N LEU A 239 -7.71 20.87 0.46
CA LEU A 239 -8.76 20.65 -0.55
C LEU A 239 -9.91 19.80 0.00
N LEU A 240 -9.61 18.75 0.78
CA LEU A 240 -10.62 17.93 1.44
C LEU A 240 -11.38 18.72 2.52
N GLU A 241 -10.70 19.62 3.23
CA GLU A 241 -11.32 20.57 4.15
C GLU A 241 -12.23 21.53 3.40
N GLU A 242 -11.78 22.10 2.28
CA GLU A 242 -12.59 22.98 1.43
C GLU A 242 -13.85 22.27 0.93
N VAL A 243 -13.71 21.01 0.48
CA VAL A 243 -14.84 20.15 0.10
C VAL A 243 -15.77 19.91 1.28
N CYS A 244 -15.24 19.51 2.44
CA CYS A 244 -16.05 19.27 3.63
C CYS A 244 -16.79 20.54 4.05
N ASN A 245 -16.14 21.70 4.09
CA ASN A 245 -16.76 22.92 4.59
C ASN A 245 -17.80 23.51 3.63
N ASN A 246 -17.58 23.40 2.32
CA ASN A 246 -18.35 24.15 1.32
C ASN A 246 -19.32 23.30 0.50
N VAL A 247 -19.14 21.98 0.40
CA VAL A 247 -20.11 21.13 -0.29
C VAL A 247 -21.36 20.94 0.57
N VAL A 248 -22.50 21.37 0.03
CA VAL A 248 -23.82 21.32 0.65
C VAL A 248 -24.65 20.14 0.14
N ASP A 249 -25.56 19.65 0.98
CA ASP A 249 -26.50 18.59 0.63
C ASP A 249 -27.43 19.03 -0.52
N PRO A 250 -27.88 18.12 -1.41
CA PRO A 250 -28.82 18.44 -2.49
C PRO A 250 -30.14 19.10 -2.03
N SER A 251 -30.53 18.92 -0.77
CA SER A 251 -31.70 19.57 -0.16
C SER A 251 -31.45 21.01 0.33
N ASP A 252 -30.20 21.48 0.36
CA ASP A 252 -29.84 22.85 0.74
C ASP A 252 -30.22 23.83 -0.38
N SER A 253 -30.86 24.94 -0.03
CA SER A 253 -31.30 25.98 -0.99
C SER A 253 -30.15 26.62 -1.78
N ARG A 254 -28.90 26.47 -1.33
CA ARG A 254 -27.70 26.90 -2.06
C ARG A 254 -27.32 25.95 -3.18
N TYR A 255 -27.70 24.68 -3.12
CA TYR A 255 -27.31 23.64 -4.09
C TYR A 255 -27.78 23.96 -5.51
N THR A 256 -28.92 24.62 -5.66
CA THR A 256 -29.51 24.98 -6.96
C THR A 256 -29.04 26.33 -7.49
N LYS A 257 -28.24 27.09 -6.73
CA LYS A 257 -27.78 28.43 -7.16
C LYS A 257 -26.67 28.32 -8.20
N GLU A 258 -26.70 29.22 -9.17
CA GLU A 258 -25.73 29.26 -10.28
C GLU A 258 -24.30 29.50 -9.76
N ASP A 259 -24.12 30.46 -8.86
CA ASP A 259 -22.85 30.73 -8.19
C ASP A 259 -22.25 29.49 -7.50
N TYR A 260 -23.09 28.62 -6.93
CA TYR A 260 -22.64 27.40 -6.27
C TYR A 260 -22.23 26.32 -7.27
N ARG A 261 -22.92 26.22 -8.42
CA ARG A 261 -22.53 25.32 -9.51
C ARG A 261 -21.20 25.74 -10.13
N ASP A 262 -20.97 27.03 -10.30
CA ASP A 262 -19.71 27.54 -10.83
C ASP A 262 -18.57 27.40 -9.82
N TYR A 263 -18.85 27.59 -8.52
CA TYR A 263 -17.92 27.22 -7.46
C TYR A 263 -17.55 25.73 -7.50
N LEU A 264 -18.51 24.82 -7.67
CA LEU A 264 -18.23 23.38 -7.78
C LEU A 264 -17.37 23.04 -9.00
N LYS A 265 -17.58 23.71 -10.15
CA LYS A 265 -16.71 23.56 -11.33
C LYS A 265 -15.30 24.10 -11.08
N GLU A 266 -15.17 25.22 -10.35
CA GLU A 266 -13.87 25.77 -9.97
C GLU A 266 -13.14 24.81 -9.01
N LEU A 267 -13.84 24.26 -8.02
CA LEU A 267 -13.32 23.26 -7.09
C LEU A 267 -12.91 21.96 -7.80
N GLU A 268 -13.75 21.47 -8.72
CA GLU A 268 -13.41 20.35 -9.60
C GLU A 268 -12.19 20.69 -10.48
N GLY A 269 -12.09 21.92 -10.97
CA GLY A 269 -10.93 22.44 -11.69
C GLY A 269 -9.66 22.43 -10.84
N LYS A 270 -9.73 22.83 -9.56
CA LYS A 270 -8.62 22.77 -8.59
C LYS A 270 -8.20 21.34 -8.28
N LEU A 271 -9.14 20.40 -8.26
CA LEU A 271 -8.88 18.96 -8.09
C LEU A 271 -8.25 18.33 -9.36
N ARG A 272 -8.56 18.86 -10.54
CA ARG A 272 -8.06 18.37 -11.85
C ARG A 272 -6.77 19.05 -12.32
N GLN A 273 -6.53 20.30 -11.94
CA GLN A 273 -5.28 21.01 -12.22
C GLN A 273 -4.19 20.50 -11.28
N ASP A 274 -3.15 19.89 -11.85
CA ASP A 274 -1.95 19.43 -11.18
C ASP A 274 -1.32 20.51 -10.26
N LYS A 275 -1.71 20.48 -9.00
CA LYS A 275 -0.86 20.85 -7.86
C LYS A 275 -0.39 19.66 -7.06
N LEU A 276 -0.46 18.45 -7.65
CA LEU A 276 0.32 17.32 -7.17
C LEU A 276 1.83 17.47 -7.45
N SER A 277 2.24 18.46 -8.25
CA SER A 277 3.65 18.76 -8.56
C SER A 277 4.37 19.65 -7.54
N GLU A 278 3.65 20.29 -6.60
CA GLU A 278 4.23 21.03 -5.44
C GLU A 278 4.27 20.18 -4.16
N LEU A 279 3.71 18.96 -4.19
CA LEU A 279 4.02 17.95 -3.18
C LEU A 279 5.49 17.59 -3.39
N ASP A 280 6.32 17.94 -2.43
CA ASP A 280 7.68 17.43 -2.38
C ASP A 280 7.61 15.91 -2.20
N ILE A 281 7.64 15.17 -3.31
CA ILE A 281 7.62 13.70 -3.36
C ILE A 281 8.85 13.14 -2.62
N SER A 282 9.86 13.98 -2.29
CA SER A 282 10.98 13.60 -1.43
C SER A 282 10.66 13.61 0.08
N LEU A 283 9.55 14.24 0.51
CA LEU A 283 9.04 14.20 1.88
C LEU A 283 8.11 13.01 2.13
N TRP A 284 7.66 12.33 1.08
CA TRP A 284 7.15 10.98 1.22
C TRP A 284 8.38 10.08 1.32
N PRO A 285 8.60 9.37 2.45
CA PRO A 285 9.59 8.32 2.42
C PRO A 285 9.20 7.44 1.25
N ALA A 286 10.20 7.05 0.46
CA ALA A 286 10.10 5.90 -0.39
C ALA A 286 9.79 4.71 0.54
N GLU A 287 8.54 4.56 0.99
CA GLU A 287 7.86 3.45 1.70
C GLU A 287 6.37 3.29 1.27
N GLU A 288 5.79 4.21 0.49
CA GLU A 288 4.39 4.14 0.00
C GLU A 288 4.24 3.55 -1.42
N TRP A 289 5.03 2.54 -1.72
CA TRP A 289 4.52 1.43 -2.50
C TRP A 289 4.45 0.33 -1.46
N THR A 290 3.28 -0.27 -1.22
CA THR A 290 3.11 -1.23 -0.12
C THR A 290 4.31 -2.17 -0.09
N GLU A 291 4.78 -2.57 1.09
CA GLU A 291 5.88 -3.54 1.18
C GLU A 291 5.63 -4.69 0.20
N ALA A 292 4.37 -5.12 0.02
CA ALA A 292 3.93 -6.03 -1.03
C ALA A 292 4.04 -5.53 -2.51
N SER A 293 3.74 -4.27 -2.83
CA SER A 293 3.92 -3.67 -4.17
C SER A 293 5.39 -3.44 -4.52
N ARG A 294 6.25 -3.15 -3.53
CA ARG A 294 7.71 -3.04 -3.73
C ARG A 294 8.41 -4.35 -3.79
N MET A 295 7.97 -5.29 -2.98
CA MET A 295 8.38 -6.67 -3.07
C MET A 295 7.98 -7.18 -4.45
N ALA A 296 6.72 -7.02 -4.89
CA ALA A 296 6.29 -7.35 -6.27
C ALA A 296 7.11 -6.63 -7.38
N GLU A 297 7.53 -5.37 -7.18
CA GLU A 297 8.47 -4.68 -8.09
C GLU A 297 9.89 -5.26 -8.02
N LEU A 298 10.47 -5.47 -6.83
CA LEU A 298 11.79 -6.09 -6.63
C LEU A 298 11.85 -7.50 -7.21
N TYR A 299 10.72 -8.20 -7.24
CA TYR A 299 10.58 -9.62 -7.63
C TYR A 299 10.34 -9.79 -9.12
N THR A 300 9.50 -8.94 -9.72
CA THR A 300 9.44 -8.81 -11.19
C THR A 300 10.80 -8.39 -11.73
N LEU A 301 11.51 -7.52 -10.98
CA LEU A 301 12.89 -7.18 -11.25
C LEU A 301 13.86 -8.35 -11.06
N ALA A 302 13.60 -9.35 -10.21
CA ALA A 302 14.51 -10.49 -10.02
C ALA A 302 14.54 -11.40 -11.26
N THR A 303 13.37 -11.79 -11.77
CA THR A 303 13.28 -12.60 -13.00
C THR A 303 13.69 -11.80 -14.23
N LEU A 304 13.28 -10.53 -14.33
CA LEU A 304 13.74 -9.64 -15.40
C LEU A 304 15.27 -9.46 -15.37
N TYR A 305 15.84 -9.22 -14.19
CA TYR A 305 17.29 -9.12 -13.98
C TYR A 305 17.99 -10.42 -14.38
N GLU A 306 17.41 -11.57 -14.07
CA GLU A 306 18.02 -12.85 -14.43
C GLU A 306 17.96 -13.12 -15.94
N PHE A 307 16.88 -12.73 -16.64
CA PHE A 307 16.87 -12.69 -18.11
C PHE A 307 17.95 -11.74 -18.65
N LEU A 308 18.05 -10.52 -18.11
CA LEU A 308 19.08 -9.56 -18.48
C LEU A 308 20.47 -10.17 -18.30
N LYS A 309 20.72 -10.81 -17.15
CA LYS A 309 21.99 -11.46 -16.80
C LYS A 309 22.31 -12.59 -17.79
N GLN A 310 21.47 -13.61 -17.93
CA GLN A 310 21.83 -14.74 -18.78
C GLN A 310 21.93 -14.36 -20.26
N LEU A 311 21.03 -13.50 -20.76
CA LEU A 311 21.04 -13.10 -22.17
C LEU A 311 22.20 -12.16 -22.53
N SER A 312 22.66 -11.31 -21.60
CA SER A 312 23.78 -10.40 -21.86
C SER A 312 25.15 -11.05 -21.74
N ASP A 313 25.24 -12.31 -21.25
CA ASP A 313 26.49 -13.08 -21.23
C ASP A 313 27.06 -13.27 -22.65
N ASN A 314 26.20 -13.29 -23.68
CA ASN A 314 26.64 -13.21 -25.06
C ASN A 314 26.74 -11.74 -25.50
N PRO A 315 27.95 -11.20 -25.74
CA PRO A 315 28.14 -9.80 -26.13
C PRO A 315 27.55 -9.46 -27.51
N ALA A 316 27.22 -10.46 -28.33
CA ALA A 316 26.53 -10.24 -29.61
C ALA A 316 25.05 -9.90 -29.45
N ASN A 317 24.45 -10.22 -28.29
CA ASN A 317 23.05 -9.89 -28.03
C ASN A 317 22.92 -8.43 -27.61
N ILE A 318 21.90 -7.73 -28.11
CA ILE A 318 21.49 -6.42 -27.60
C ILE A 318 20.25 -6.63 -26.73
N ILE A 319 20.37 -6.37 -25.44
CA ILE A 319 19.28 -6.61 -24.48
C ILE A 319 18.67 -5.29 -24.04
N ILE A 320 17.35 -5.19 -24.14
CA ILE A 320 16.63 -3.96 -23.77
C ILE A 320 15.60 -4.27 -22.69
N GLY A 321 15.84 -3.78 -21.48
CA GLY A 321 14.91 -3.88 -20.35
C GLY A 321 13.95 -2.69 -20.32
N LEU A 322 12.64 -2.96 -20.33
CA LEU A 322 11.61 -1.96 -20.08
C LEU A 322 11.22 -1.97 -18.60
N VAL A 323 11.39 -0.84 -17.91
CA VAL A 323 11.13 -0.71 -16.46
C VAL A 323 10.44 0.62 -16.14
N ARG A 324 9.71 0.69 -15.02
CA ARG A 324 9.05 1.93 -14.57
C ARG A 324 10.04 2.98 -14.05
N ASP A 325 11.09 2.52 -13.37
CA ASP A 325 12.17 3.33 -12.83
C ASP A 325 13.52 2.83 -13.36
N THR A 326 14.19 3.66 -14.17
CA THR A 326 15.48 3.33 -14.77
C THR A 326 16.65 3.53 -13.80
N SER A 327 16.50 4.34 -12.75
CA SER A 327 17.56 4.63 -11.78
C SER A 327 17.91 3.38 -10.97
N VAL A 328 16.89 2.74 -10.39
CA VAL A 328 17.05 1.51 -9.59
C VAL A 328 17.61 0.37 -10.44
N ALA A 329 17.09 0.21 -11.66
CA ALA A 329 17.56 -0.82 -12.57
C ALA A 329 19.03 -0.61 -12.99
N ASN A 330 19.41 0.62 -13.35
CA ASN A 330 20.77 0.95 -13.74
C ASN A 330 21.77 0.78 -12.59
N ASP A 331 21.43 1.22 -11.37
CA ASP A 331 22.30 1.04 -10.19
C ASP A 331 22.57 -0.45 -9.92
N LYS A 332 21.52 -1.29 -9.99
CA LYS A 332 21.65 -2.75 -9.82
C LYS A 332 22.50 -3.38 -10.92
N ILE A 333 22.29 -3.01 -12.18
CA ILE A 333 23.08 -3.51 -13.32
C ILE A 333 24.55 -3.10 -13.17
N GLN A 334 24.84 -1.83 -12.85
CA GLN A 334 26.21 -1.35 -12.68
C GLN A 334 26.95 -2.08 -11.56
N LYS A 335 26.29 -2.32 -10.42
CA LYS A 335 26.88 -3.01 -9.26
C LYS A 335 27.09 -4.50 -9.50
N GLN A 336 26.12 -5.17 -10.11
CA GLN A 336 26.09 -6.64 -10.14
C GLN A 336 26.51 -7.23 -11.49
N LEU A 337 26.43 -6.47 -12.58
CA LEU A 337 26.82 -6.87 -13.94
C LEU A 337 27.84 -5.88 -14.54
N PRO A 338 28.97 -5.61 -13.85
CA PRO A 338 29.92 -4.60 -14.30
C PRO A 338 30.49 -4.94 -15.69
N GLY A 339 30.62 -3.93 -16.55
CA GLY A 339 31.24 -4.05 -17.88
C GLY A 339 30.31 -4.54 -19.00
N ARG A 340 29.04 -4.87 -18.72
CA ARG A 340 28.07 -5.27 -19.76
C ARG A 340 27.54 -4.06 -20.52
N GLN A 341 28.13 -3.77 -21.68
CA GLN A 341 27.74 -2.64 -22.52
C GLN A 341 26.54 -2.93 -23.44
N ASN A 342 26.14 -4.19 -23.54
CA ASN A 342 25.07 -4.66 -24.40
C ASN A 342 23.69 -4.69 -23.72
N ILE A 343 23.56 -4.06 -22.55
CA ILE A 343 22.31 -3.88 -21.83
C ILE A 343 21.88 -2.42 -21.94
N HIS A 344 20.64 -2.20 -22.40
CA HIS A 344 19.99 -0.90 -22.43
C HIS A 344 18.75 -0.94 -21.55
N VAL A 345 18.54 0.09 -20.73
CA VAL A 345 17.35 0.20 -19.88
C VAL A 345 16.54 1.40 -20.33
N LEU A 346 15.28 1.17 -20.67
CA LEU A 346 14.36 2.21 -21.10
C LEU A 346 13.19 2.31 -20.12
N GLN A 347 12.73 3.54 -19.89
CA GLN A 347 11.58 3.78 -19.06
C GLN A 347 10.28 3.46 -19.80
N GLY A 348 9.46 2.56 -19.28
CA GLY A 348 8.16 2.21 -19.82
C GLY A 348 7.27 1.53 -18.78
N ASP A 349 5.99 1.90 -18.74
CA ASP A 349 4.97 1.23 -17.95
C ASP A 349 3.93 0.66 -18.91
N ILE A 350 3.81 -0.67 -18.96
CA ILE A 350 2.89 -1.35 -19.90
C ILE A 350 1.41 -1.05 -19.62
N THR A 351 1.06 -0.56 -18.43
CA THR A 351 -0.32 -0.20 -18.08
C THR A 351 -0.72 1.20 -18.53
N ASP A 352 0.24 2.01 -18.97
CA ASP A 352 0.01 3.39 -19.35
C ASP A 352 0.22 3.59 -20.85
N TYR A 353 -0.82 3.24 -21.62
CA TYR A 353 -0.80 3.34 -23.08
C TYR A 353 -0.64 4.79 -23.59
N ASN A 354 -1.21 5.75 -22.86
CA ASN A 354 -1.29 7.16 -23.28
C ASN A 354 -0.10 7.99 -22.78
N SER A 355 0.52 7.61 -21.68
CA SER A 355 1.83 8.14 -21.33
C SER A 355 2.79 7.78 -22.45
N LEU A 356 3.32 8.83 -23.06
CA LEU A 356 4.21 8.79 -24.20
C LEU A 356 5.45 7.88 -23.98
N LYS A 357 5.67 7.35 -22.77
CA LYS A 357 6.78 6.48 -22.38
C LYS A 357 6.87 5.16 -23.16
N ILE A 358 5.77 4.43 -23.44
CA ILE A 358 5.88 3.18 -24.24
C ILE A 358 6.11 3.47 -25.72
N LYS A 359 5.37 4.42 -26.32
CA LYS A 359 5.55 4.78 -27.75
C LYS A 359 6.96 5.31 -28.02
N ASN A 360 7.46 6.17 -27.15
CA ASN A 360 8.86 6.62 -27.20
C ASN A 360 9.85 5.47 -27.01
N SER A 361 9.48 4.42 -26.26
CA SER A 361 10.31 3.22 -26.13
C SER A 361 10.42 2.45 -27.44
N VAL A 362 9.35 2.36 -28.25
CA VAL A 362 9.42 1.73 -29.59
C VAL A 362 10.42 2.45 -30.49
N GLU A 363 10.37 3.79 -30.52
CA GLU A 363 11.30 4.60 -31.32
C GLU A 363 12.75 4.42 -30.86
N LYS A 364 13.00 4.45 -29.55
CA LYS A 364 14.33 4.21 -28.97
C LYS A 364 14.83 2.79 -29.24
N VAL A 365 13.99 1.78 -29.10
CA VAL A 365 14.32 0.39 -29.44
C VAL A 365 14.67 0.29 -30.92
N SER A 366 13.88 0.89 -31.79
CA SER A 366 14.15 0.95 -33.23
C SER A 366 15.52 1.58 -33.52
N GLN A 367 15.88 2.67 -32.84
CA GLN A 367 17.21 3.30 -32.98
C GLN A 367 18.34 2.38 -32.50
N ILE A 368 18.18 1.74 -31.34
CA ILE A 368 19.19 0.85 -30.75
C ILE A 368 19.42 -0.39 -31.63
N THR A 369 18.35 -0.92 -32.22
CA THR A 369 18.35 -2.21 -32.93
C THR A 369 18.39 -2.07 -34.46
N ASN A 370 18.59 -0.85 -34.98
CA ASN A 370 18.47 -0.55 -36.42
C ASN A 370 17.12 -0.96 -37.04
N GLY A 371 16.07 -0.90 -36.22
CA GLY A 371 14.68 -1.07 -36.62
C GLY A 371 14.21 -2.51 -36.74
N SER A 372 14.91 -3.48 -36.17
CA SER A 372 14.53 -4.89 -36.18
C SER A 372 14.58 -5.46 -34.76
N LEU A 373 13.56 -6.21 -34.35
CA LEU A 373 13.51 -6.82 -33.02
C LEU A 373 13.34 -8.33 -33.11
N ASP A 374 14.30 -9.10 -32.62
CA ASP A 374 14.27 -10.55 -32.77
C ASP A 374 13.33 -11.24 -31.77
N TYR A 375 13.31 -10.75 -30.54
CA TYR A 375 12.59 -11.34 -29.41
C TYR A 375 11.78 -10.28 -28.65
N ILE A 376 10.56 -10.64 -28.26
CA ILE A 376 9.83 -10.01 -27.15
C ILE A 376 9.64 -11.08 -26.07
N ILE A 377 10.08 -10.79 -24.84
CA ILE A 377 9.77 -11.60 -23.67
C ILE A 377 8.84 -10.79 -22.76
N ALA A 378 7.54 -11.06 -22.86
CA ALA A 378 6.51 -10.46 -22.00
C ALA A 378 6.52 -11.12 -20.62
N ASN A 379 7.40 -10.61 -19.76
CA ASN A 379 7.59 -11.07 -18.38
C ASN A 379 6.75 -10.28 -17.35
N ALA A 380 6.44 -9.02 -17.63
CA ALA A 380 5.75 -8.15 -16.68
C ALA A 380 4.41 -8.78 -16.24
N GLY A 381 4.22 -8.86 -14.93
CA GLY A 381 3.03 -9.43 -14.34
C GLY A 381 2.87 -9.07 -12.86
N PHE A 382 1.65 -9.25 -12.37
CA PHE A 382 1.21 -8.96 -11.02
C PHE A 382 0.51 -10.19 -10.45
N VAL A 383 0.89 -10.56 -9.23
CA VAL A 383 0.18 -11.50 -8.36
C VAL A 383 -0.28 -10.69 -7.16
N SER A 384 -1.55 -10.82 -6.80
CA SER A 384 -2.10 -10.05 -5.68
C SER A 384 -1.69 -10.68 -4.35
N PRO A 385 -1.07 -9.93 -3.43
CA PRO A 385 -0.75 -10.43 -2.08
C PRO A 385 -2.01 -10.73 -1.25
N TRP A 386 -3.17 -10.25 -1.70
CA TRP A 386 -4.45 -10.48 -1.04
C TRP A 386 -5.16 -11.73 -1.59
N SER A 387 -5.41 -11.79 -2.91
CA SER A 387 -6.23 -12.87 -3.49
C SER A 387 -5.48 -14.18 -3.75
N GLU A 388 -4.15 -14.18 -3.67
CA GLU A 388 -3.30 -15.38 -3.83
C GLU A 388 -3.65 -16.51 -2.85
N TYR A 389 -4.10 -16.16 -1.64
CA TYR A 389 -4.27 -17.11 -0.55
C TYR A 389 -5.73 -17.40 -0.18
N ILE A 390 -6.69 -16.78 -0.87
CA ILE A 390 -8.11 -16.81 -0.51
C ILE A 390 -8.90 -17.50 -1.62
N ASP A 391 -9.84 -18.36 -1.21
CA ASP A 391 -10.73 -19.05 -2.14
C ASP A 391 -11.66 -18.06 -2.86
N VAL A 392 -11.95 -18.33 -4.14
CA VAL A 392 -12.76 -17.44 -4.98
C VAL A 392 -14.13 -17.09 -4.39
N GLY A 393 -14.78 -18.02 -3.69
CA GLY A 393 -16.07 -17.78 -3.02
C GLY A 393 -15.95 -16.83 -1.83
N ASP A 394 -14.83 -16.89 -1.10
CA ASP A 394 -14.58 -16.02 0.05
C ASP A 394 -14.15 -14.61 -0.36
N LEU A 395 -13.46 -14.47 -1.50
CA LEU A 395 -13.20 -13.16 -2.10
C LEU A 395 -14.49 -12.36 -2.36
N GLY A 396 -15.56 -13.05 -2.73
CA GLY A 396 -16.88 -12.45 -2.97
C GLY A 396 -17.52 -11.78 -1.75
N LYS A 397 -16.98 -11.98 -0.53
CA LYS A 397 -17.41 -11.28 0.68
C LYS A 397 -17.00 -9.80 0.69
N ASP A 398 -16.01 -9.42 -0.12
CA ASP A 398 -15.61 -8.04 -0.36
C ASP A 398 -15.65 -7.73 -1.88
N PRO A 399 -16.85 -7.48 -2.43
CA PRO A 399 -17.05 -7.39 -3.88
C PRO A 399 -16.29 -6.21 -4.51
N GLU A 400 -16.17 -5.08 -3.82
CA GLU A 400 -15.44 -3.92 -4.33
C GLU A 400 -13.93 -4.20 -4.42
N LYS A 401 -13.36 -4.83 -3.39
CA LYS A 401 -11.95 -5.22 -3.42
C LYS A 401 -11.68 -6.31 -4.45
N LEU A 402 -12.58 -7.28 -4.60
CA LEU A 402 -12.50 -8.30 -5.65
C LEU A 402 -12.55 -7.67 -7.06
N ASN A 403 -13.47 -6.73 -7.29
CA ASN A 403 -13.57 -6.01 -8.57
C ASN A 403 -12.27 -5.28 -8.89
N LYS A 404 -11.70 -4.55 -7.91
CA LYS A 404 -10.43 -3.86 -8.08
C LYS A 404 -9.28 -4.83 -8.36
N ASP A 405 -9.18 -5.93 -7.61
CA ASP A 405 -8.10 -6.91 -7.75
C ASP A 405 -8.13 -7.62 -9.12
N LEU A 406 -9.32 -7.97 -9.60
CA LEU A 406 -9.53 -8.47 -10.96
C LEU A 406 -9.13 -7.44 -12.02
N ALA A 407 -9.55 -6.19 -11.86
CA ALA A 407 -9.20 -5.11 -12.77
C ALA A 407 -7.68 -4.89 -12.82
N ASP A 408 -7.01 -4.86 -11.68
CA ASP A 408 -5.55 -4.70 -11.58
C ASP A 408 -4.82 -5.87 -12.26
N CYS A 409 -5.21 -7.11 -11.98
CA CYS A 409 -4.64 -8.31 -12.61
C CYS A 409 -4.84 -8.29 -14.12
N LEU A 410 -6.04 -7.98 -14.62
CA LEU A 410 -6.32 -7.91 -16.06
C LEU A 410 -5.58 -6.76 -16.73
N ASN A 411 -5.49 -5.59 -16.08
CA ASN A 411 -4.81 -4.44 -16.63
C ASN A 411 -3.31 -4.74 -16.86
N ILE A 412 -2.65 -5.32 -15.86
CA ILE A 412 -1.21 -5.61 -15.92
C ILE A 412 -0.90 -6.87 -16.74
N ASN A 413 -1.53 -8.01 -16.41
CA ASN A 413 -1.14 -9.31 -16.97
C ASN A 413 -1.63 -9.52 -18.40
N LEU A 414 -2.69 -8.81 -18.81
CA LEU A 414 -3.33 -8.98 -20.12
C LEU A 414 -3.27 -7.70 -20.96
N ILE A 415 -3.94 -6.64 -20.53
CA ILE A 415 -4.15 -5.42 -21.36
C ILE A 415 -2.80 -4.77 -21.69
N GLY A 416 -1.93 -4.60 -20.70
CA GLY A 416 -0.60 -4.02 -20.93
C GLY A 416 0.28 -4.84 -21.89
N ASN A 417 0.21 -6.16 -21.82
CA ASN A 417 0.94 -7.04 -22.75
C ASN A 417 0.36 -7.00 -24.17
N ILE A 418 -0.97 -6.89 -24.33
CA ILE A 418 -1.61 -6.65 -25.63
C ILE A 418 -1.10 -5.34 -26.25
N HIS A 419 -1.01 -4.27 -25.46
CA HIS A 419 -0.45 -3.01 -25.91
C HIS A 419 1.02 -3.14 -26.31
N LEU A 420 1.83 -3.83 -25.51
CA LEU A 420 3.23 -4.14 -25.83
C LEU A 420 3.33 -4.83 -27.20
N PHE A 421 2.53 -5.88 -27.44
CA PHE A 421 2.56 -6.61 -28.71
C PHE A 421 2.16 -5.72 -29.89
N ASN A 422 1.05 -4.99 -29.77
CA ASN A 422 0.58 -4.13 -30.85
C ASN A 422 1.59 -3.04 -31.24
N LEU A 423 2.33 -2.52 -30.26
CA LEU A 423 3.32 -1.47 -30.48
C LEU A 423 4.62 -1.99 -31.08
N PHE A 424 5.09 -3.17 -30.68
CA PHE A 424 6.40 -3.70 -31.08
C PHE A 424 6.35 -4.68 -32.25
N ILE A 425 5.18 -5.22 -32.61
CA ILE A 425 5.06 -6.18 -33.72
C ILE A 425 5.64 -5.67 -35.06
N PRO A 426 5.59 -4.37 -35.42
CA PRO A 426 6.21 -3.91 -36.67
C PRO A 426 7.74 -4.10 -36.70
N LEU A 427 8.42 -3.99 -35.55
CA LEU A 427 9.87 -4.26 -35.47
C LEU A 427 10.15 -5.76 -35.54
N VAL A 428 9.30 -6.59 -34.93
CA VAL A 428 9.42 -8.05 -34.98
C VAL A 428 9.26 -8.58 -36.40
N LEU A 429 8.32 -8.04 -37.17
CA LEU A 429 8.10 -8.45 -38.57
C LEU A 429 9.33 -8.22 -39.47
N ARG A 430 10.24 -7.31 -39.09
CA ARG A 430 11.48 -7.03 -39.82
C ARG A 430 12.61 -8.01 -39.49
N SER A 431 12.52 -8.73 -38.37
CA SER A 431 13.52 -9.72 -37.97
C SER A 431 13.43 -10.99 -38.83
N SER A 432 14.54 -11.73 -38.97
CA SER A 432 14.53 -13.09 -39.51
C SER A 432 14.15 -14.16 -38.47
N ILE A 433 14.24 -13.84 -37.18
CA ILE A 433 14.00 -14.75 -36.04
C ILE A 433 12.53 -14.71 -35.57
N LYS A 434 11.97 -13.51 -35.37
CA LYS A 434 10.54 -13.25 -35.10
C LYS A 434 9.90 -14.04 -33.94
N LYS A 435 10.37 -13.92 -32.70
CA LYS A 435 9.79 -14.63 -31.54
C LYS A 435 9.14 -13.69 -30.51
N VAL A 436 7.91 -13.99 -30.11
CA VAL A 436 7.17 -13.31 -29.04
C VAL A 436 6.74 -14.37 -28.02
N VAL A 437 7.32 -14.26 -26.83
CA VAL A 437 7.15 -15.23 -25.74
C VAL A 437 6.52 -14.54 -24.55
N THR A 438 5.47 -15.14 -24.00
CA THR A 438 4.79 -14.65 -22.80
C THR A 438 5.10 -15.54 -21.61
N ILE A 439 5.52 -14.95 -20.49
CA ILE A 439 5.64 -15.67 -19.23
C ILE A 439 4.24 -15.81 -18.62
N SER A 440 3.70 -17.02 -18.75
CA SER A 440 2.40 -17.43 -18.24
C SER A 440 2.54 -18.15 -16.90
N SER A 441 1.60 -19.02 -16.53
CA SER A 441 1.63 -19.80 -15.29
C SER A 441 0.92 -21.12 -15.47
N GLY A 442 1.34 -22.18 -14.79
CA GLY A 442 0.63 -23.47 -14.78
C GLY A 442 -0.79 -23.34 -14.23
N HIS A 443 -1.06 -22.32 -13.41
CA HIS A 443 -2.41 -21.96 -12.97
C HIS A 443 -3.36 -21.63 -14.13
N ALA A 444 -2.84 -21.25 -15.30
CA ALA A 444 -3.66 -21.01 -16.49
C ALA A 444 -4.11 -22.30 -17.21
N ASP A 445 -3.74 -23.48 -16.69
CA ASP A 445 -4.26 -24.77 -17.14
C ASP A 445 -5.50 -25.15 -16.32
N LEU A 446 -6.68 -25.04 -16.94
CA LEU A 446 -7.96 -25.33 -16.29
C LEU A 446 -8.11 -26.81 -15.92
N ASP A 447 -7.44 -27.73 -16.63
CA ASP A 447 -7.46 -29.15 -16.29
C ASP A 447 -6.65 -29.40 -15.01
N LEU A 448 -5.51 -28.71 -14.83
CA LEU A 448 -4.74 -28.75 -13.59
C LEU A 448 -5.56 -28.18 -12.43
N VAL A 449 -6.16 -27.00 -12.63
CA VAL A 449 -6.94 -26.30 -11.60
C VAL A 449 -8.10 -27.16 -11.09
N THR A 450 -8.87 -27.75 -12.01
CA THR A 450 -10.03 -28.57 -11.63
C THR A 450 -9.63 -29.92 -11.05
N LYS A 451 -8.66 -30.61 -11.64
CA LYS A 451 -8.22 -31.94 -11.19
C LYS A 451 -7.60 -31.94 -9.79
N TYR A 452 -6.88 -30.87 -9.44
CA TYR A 452 -6.20 -30.75 -8.13
C TYR A 452 -6.87 -29.73 -7.21
N GLU A 453 -8.10 -29.32 -7.54
CA GLU A 453 -8.96 -28.47 -6.71
C GLU A 453 -8.29 -27.14 -6.29
N ILE A 454 -7.54 -26.50 -7.18
CA ILE A 454 -6.80 -25.27 -6.88
C ILE A 454 -7.76 -24.07 -6.92
N SER A 455 -8.29 -23.68 -5.76
CA SER A 455 -9.38 -22.69 -5.62
C SER A 455 -8.94 -21.25 -5.31
N THR A 456 -7.67 -21.04 -4.97
CA THR A 456 -7.10 -19.72 -4.63
C THR A 456 -6.52 -19.02 -5.87
N SER A 457 -6.00 -17.80 -5.70
CA SER A 457 -5.36 -17.03 -6.80
C SER A 457 -6.26 -16.80 -8.01
N ALA A 458 -7.58 -16.71 -7.82
CA ALA A 458 -8.54 -16.68 -8.91
C ALA A 458 -8.33 -15.49 -9.88
N PRO A 459 -8.16 -14.23 -9.42
CA PRO A 459 -7.89 -13.10 -10.31
C PRO A 459 -6.62 -13.26 -11.15
N TYR A 460 -5.54 -13.77 -10.53
CA TYR A 460 -4.29 -14.08 -11.23
C TYR A 460 -4.49 -15.16 -12.29
N THR A 461 -5.12 -16.28 -11.91
CA THR A 461 -5.43 -17.41 -12.80
C THR A 461 -6.25 -16.96 -14.01
N ILE A 462 -7.33 -16.21 -13.80
CA ILE A 462 -8.18 -15.66 -14.86
C ILE A 462 -7.35 -14.80 -15.82
N SER A 463 -6.51 -13.90 -15.28
CA SER A 463 -5.70 -13.01 -16.10
C SER A 463 -4.67 -13.74 -16.96
N LYS A 464 -4.02 -14.80 -16.45
CA LYS A 464 -3.05 -15.61 -17.19
C LYS A 464 -3.73 -16.51 -18.23
N THR A 465 -4.90 -17.06 -17.92
CA THR A 465 -5.73 -17.80 -18.90
C THR A 465 -6.17 -16.91 -20.05
N ALA A 466 -6.66 -15.70 -19.75
CA ALA A 466 -7.02 -14.72 -20.76
C ALA A 466 -5.81 -14.33 -21.64
N MET A 467 -4.63 -14.21 -21.03
CA MET A 467 -3.39 -13.92 -21.76
C MET A 467 -3.00 -15.06 -22.72
N ASN A 468 -3.15 -16.33 -22.31
CA ASN A 468 -2.92 -17.47 -23.21
C ASN A 468 -3.88 -17.46 -24.41
N ALA A 469 -5.14 -17.07 -24.19
CA ALA A 469 -6.09 -16.88 -25.30
C ALA A 469 -5.64 -15.75 -26.24
N ALA A 470 -5.15 -14.62 -25.70
CA ALA A 470 -4.59 -13.54 -26.51
C ALA A 470 -3.40 -14.01 -27.36
N VAL A 471 -2.44 -14.73 -26.77
CA VAL A 471 -1.29 -15.32 -27.48
C VAL A 471 -1.74 -16.24 -28.62
N ALA A 472 -2.75 -17.07 -28.40
CA ALA A 472 -3.30 -17.92 -29.45
C ALA A 472 -3.89 -17.10 -30.62
N LYS A 473 -4.59 -15.99 -30.33
CA LYS A 473 -5.13 -15.08 -31.36
C LYS A 473 -4.01 -14.40 -32.16
N TYR A 474 -2.96 -13.92 -31.50
CA TYR A 474 -1.78 -13.36 -32.18
C TYR A 474 -1.07 -14.41 -33.03
N SER A 475 -0.89 -15.63 -32.53
CA SER A 475 -0.31 -16.72 -33.32
C SER A 475 -1.14 -17.01 -34.57
N ALA A 476 -2.47 -17.10 -34.44
CA ALA A 476 -3.35 -17.32 -35.57
C ALA A 476 -3.22 -16.22 -36.64
N GLN A 477 -2.97 -14.97 -36.22
CA GLN A 477 -2.80 -13.84 -37.13
C GLN A 477 -1.41 -13.76 -37.78
N TYR A 478 -0.34 -14.03 -37.03
CA TYR A 478 1.03 -13.72 -37.46
C TYR A 478 1.89 -14.94 -37.80
N SER A 479 1.42 -16.17 -37.55
CA SER A 479 2.15 -17.41 -37.89
C SER A 479 2.47 -17.53 -39.37
N SER A 480 1.57 -17.12 -40.26
CA SER A 480 1.79 -17.11 -41.72
C SER A 480 2.90 -16.13 -42.15
N GLN A 481 3.21 -15.14 -41.31
CA GLN A 481 4.32 -14.19 -41.48
C GLN A 481 5.59 -14.67 -40.77
N GLY A 482 5.59 -15.89 -40.24
CA GLY A 482 6.71 -16.52 -39.55
C GLY A 482 6.92 -16.05 -38.12
N VAL A 483 6.01 -15.29 -37.51
CA VAL A 483 6.14 -14.86 -36.11
C VAL A 483 5.68 -15.98 -35.18
N LEU A 484 6.58 -16.42 -34.30
CA LEU A 484 6.23 -17.34 -33.23
C LEU A 484 5.62 -16.56 -32.06
N PHE A 485 4.36 -16.80 -31.75
CA PHE A 485 3.74 -16.42 -30.49
C PHE A 485 3.60 -17.67 -29.61
N MET A 486 4.08 -17.63 -28.37
CA MET A 486 3.91 -18.75 -27.43
C MET A 486 3.88 -18.30 -25.96
N SER A 487 3.28 -19.13 -25.12
CA SER A 487 3.21 -18.95 -23.67
C SER A 487 4.04 -20.01 -22.95
N ILE A 488 4.85 -19.60 -21.98
CA ILE A 488 5.66 -20.50 -21.16
C ILE A 488 5.35 -20.27 -19.68
N SER A 489 4.98 -21.32 -18.95
CA SER A 489 4.94 -21.29 -17.49
C SER A 489 6.35 -21.51 -16.92
N PRO A 490 6.83 -20.64 -16.01
CA PRO A 490 8.19 -20.72 -15.48
C PRO A 490 8.37 -21.80 -14.38
N GLY A 491 7.31 -22.53 -14.02
CA GLY A 491 7.29 -23.40 -12.84
C GLY A 491 6.94 -22.65 -11.55
N VAL A 492 7.20 -23.26 -10.40
CA VAL A 492 7.15 -22.59 -9.09
C VAL A 492 8.51 -21.97 -8.84
N VAL A 493 8.60 -20.64 -8.94
CA VAL A 493 9.86 -19.91 -8.82
C VAL A 493 9.90 -19.18 -7.49
N ASP A 494 10.98 -19.36 -6.75
CA ASP A 494 11.25 -18.56 -5.56
C ASP A 494 11.62 -17.15 -5.99
N THR A 495 10.63 -16.28 -5.91
CA THR A 495 10.78 -14.85 -6.19
C THR A 495 10.63 -14.03 -4.91
N GLY A 496 10.68 -14.64 -3.72
CA GLY A 496 10.47 -13.94 -2.44
C GLY A 496 9.01 -13.62 -2.08
N HIS A 497 8.03 -14.13 -2.84
CA HIS A 497 6.60 -13.94 -2.55
C HIS A 497 6.16 -14.47 -1.17
N THR A 498 6.92 -15.39 -0.58
CA THR A 498 6.57 -16.12 0.63
C THR A 498 7.35 -15.70 1.89
N ASP A 499 8.13 -14.62 1.82
CA ASP A 499 9.07 -14.26 2.90
C ASP A 499 8.37 -13.67 4.15
N ASN A 500 7.19 -13.07 3.98
CA ASN A 500 6.46 -12.35 5.03
C ASN A 500 4.97 -12.74 5.11
N LEU A 501 4.69 -14.04 5.27
CA LEU A 501 3.32 -14.56 5.31
C LEU A 501 2.68 -14.43 6.70
N THR A 502 1.39 -14.08 6.73
CA THR A 502 0.58 -14.24 7.94
C THR A 502 0.35 -15.73 8.26
N PRO A 503 -0.02 -16.09 9.50
CA PRO A 503 -0.32 -17.48 9.84
C PRO A 503 -1.39 -18.12 8.95
N ASP A 504 -2.42 -17.35 8.58
CA ASP A 504 -3.49 -17.82 7.69
C ASP A 504 -3.00 -18.04 6.26
N GLN A 505 -2.16 -17.13 5.75
CA GLN A 505 -1.53 -17.28 4.43
C GLN A 505 -0.59 -18.49 4.40
N LEU A 506 0.18 -18.72 5.47
CA LEU A 506 1.04 -19.90 5.59
C LEU A 506 0.23 -21.20 5.60
N GLN A 507 -0.92 -21.21 6.27
CA GLN A 507 -1.84 -22.35 6.25
C GLN A 507 -2.38 -22.59 4.83
N SER A 508 -2.79 -21.52 4.13
CA SER A 508 -3.24 -21.60 2.74
C SER A 508 -2.15 -22.13 1.81
N LEU A 509 -0.93 -21.59 1.92
CA LEU A 509 0.24 -22.06 1.18
C LEU A 509 0.54 -23.53 1.45
N THR A 510 0.41 -23.97 2.70
CA THR A 510 0.60 -25.39 3.08
C THR A 510 -0.43 -26.28 2.38
N LYS A 511 -1.71 -25.88 2.36
CA LYS A 511 -2.77 -26.62 1.64
C LYS A 511 -2.48 -26.71 0.14
N THR A 512 -2.04 -25.61 -0.47
CA THR A 512 -1.63 -25.59 -1.89
C THR A 512 -0.41 -26.45 -2.13
N GLY A 513 0.57 -26.45 -1.22
CA GLY A 513 1.74 -27.33 -1.27
C GLY A 513 1.37 -28.83 -1.27
N LEU A 514 0.36 -29.23 -0.49
CA LEU A 514 -0.16 -30.60 -0.52
C LEU A 514 -0.79 -30.96 -1.88
N LYS A 515 -1.49 -30.02 -2.53
CA LYS A 515 -2.04 -30.21 -3.88
C LYS A 515 -0.92 -30.35 -4.92
N PHE A 516 0.16 -29.58 -4.79
CA PHE A 516 1.35 -29.73 -5.63
C PHE A 516 2.06 -31.06 -5.42
N ALA A 517 2.20 -31.52 -4.17
CA ALA A 517 2.76 -32.84 -3.88
C ALA A 517 1.90 -33.98 -4.46
N ALA A 518 0.57 -33.82 -4.48
CA ALA A 518 -0.34 -34.76 -5.14
C ALA A 518 -0.18 -34.76 -6.67
N TYR A 519 0.04 -33.59 -7.28
CA TYR A 519 0.28 -33.46 -8.73
C TYR A 519 1.65 -34.00 -9.14
N ALA A 520 2.71 -33.63 -8.41
CA ALA A 520 4.09 -33.98 -8.68
C ALA A 520 4.78 -34.42 -7.38
N PRO A 521 4.75 -35.73 -7.05
CA PRO A 521 5.35 -36.25 -5.82
C PRO A 521 6.88 -36.04 -5.71
N HIS A 522 7.52 -35.73 -6.84
CA HIS A 522 8.96 -35.44 -6.93
C HIS A 522 9.28 -33.94 -6.75
N PHE A 523 8.26 -33.08 -6.63
CA PHE A 523 8.43 -31.65 -6.39
C PHE A 523 9.06 -31.43 -5.02
N LYS A 524 10.25 -30.82 -4.99
CA LYS A 524 11.03 -30.57 -3.76
C LYS A 524 10.86 -29.16 -3.21
N GLY A 525 10.03 -28.34 -3.84
CA GLY A 525 9.90 -26.93 -3.54
C GLY A 525 10.25 -26.05 -4.75
N PRO A 526 10.15 -24.73 -4.59
CA PRO A 526 10.38 -23.78 -5.67
C PRO A 526 11.84 -23.81 -6.18
N ILE A 527 12.02 -23.56 -7.47
CA ILE A 527 13.34 -23.39 -8.10
C ILE A 527 13.77 -21.93 -8.07
N SER A 528 15.08 -21.66 -8.22
CA SER A 528 15.58 -20.28 -8.27
C SER A 528 15.19 -19.57 -9.58
N PRO A 529 15.17 -18.22 -9.62
CA PRO A 529 14.99 -17.48 -10.86
C PRO A 529 16.03 -17.85 -11.92
N GLU A 530 17.28 -18.11 -11.50
CA GLU A 530 18.37 -18.53 -12.40
C GLU A 530 18.05 -19.85 -13.10
N GLU A 531 17.62 -20.86 -12.33
CA GLU A 531 17.25 -22.16 -12.87
C GLU A 531 16.03 -22.07 -13.79
N SER A 532 15.00 -21.34 -13.37
CA SER A 532 13.79 -21.14 -14.16
C SER A 532 14.08 -20.46 -15.50
N VAL A 533 14.81 -19.33 -15.49
CA VAL A 533 15.18 -18.60 -16.71
C VAL A 533 16.00 -19.47 -17.65
N ARG A 534 16.94 -20.26 -17.13
CA ARG A 534 17.73 -21.20 -17.95
C ARG A 534 16.85 -22.22 -18.67
N HIS A 535 15.88 -22.80 -17.97
CA HIS A 535 14.93 -23.75 -18.56
C HIS A 535 14.02 -23.06 -19.59
N VAL A 536 13.47 -21.90 -19.26
CA VAL A 536 12.64 -21.10 -20.17
C VAL A 536 13.39 -20.74 -21.44
N LEU A 537 14.62 -20.21 -21.34
CA LEU A 537 15.46 -19.88 -22.50
C LEU A 537 15.73 -21.12 -23.37
N SER A 538 16.00 -22.28 -22.76
CA SER A 538 16.18 -23.53 -23.52
C SER A 538 14.94 -23.91 -24.34
N VAL A 539 13.74 -23.68 -23.80
CA VAL A 539 12.47 -23.91 -24.52
C VAL A 539 12.30 -22.88 -25.64
N ILE A 540 12.58 -21.61 -25.38
CA ILE A 540 12.50 -20.53 -26.38
C ILE A 540 13.42 -20.83 -27.58
N ASP A 541 14.65 -21.25 -27.32
CA ASP A 541 15.65 -21.54 -28.36
C ASP A 541 15.20 -22.66 -29.29
N LYS A 542 14.65 -23.74 -28.72
CA LYS A 542 14.16 -24.92 -29.46
C LYS A 542 12.84 -24.68 -30.19
N SER A 543 12.10 -23.64 -29.82
CA SER A 543 10.75 -23.41 -30.35
C SER A 543 10.75 -22.64 -31.67
N SER A 544 9.87 -23.02 -32.59
CA SER A 544 9.68 -22.34 -33.88
C SER A 544 8.25 -22.53 -34.41
N VAL A 545 7.84 -21.69 -35.35
CA VAL A 545 6.57 -21.88 -36.07
C VAL A 545 6.59 -23.20 -36.86
N ALA A 546 7.69 -23.50 -37.55
CA ALA A 546 7.86 -24.74 -38.32
C ALA A 546 7.83 -26.00 -37.45
N GLY A 547 8.29 -25.91 -36.19
CA GLY A 547 8.18 -26.97 -35.19
C GLY A 547 6.79 -27.12 -34.56
N GLY A 548 5.79 -26.35 -35.01
CA GLY A 548 4.42 -26.43 -34.51
C GLY A 548 4.20 -25.75 -33.15
N ASN A 549 5.11 -24.87 -32.72
CA ASN A 549 5.01 -24.22 -31.40
C ASN A 549 4.14 -22.95 -31.40
N GLY A 550 3.61 -22.53 -32.55
CA GLY A 550 2.73 -21.36 -32.67
C GLY A 550 1.46 -21.50 -31.81
N GLY A 551 1.24 -20.54 -30.92
CA GLY A 551 0.08 -20.49 -30.02
C GLY A 551 0.16 -21.50 -28.87
N SER A 552 1.29 -22.20 -28.72
CA SER A 552 1.46 -23.20 -27.68
C SER A 552 1.52 -22.58 -26.29
N PHE A 553 1.04 -23.33 -25.30
CA PHE A 553 1.17 -23.04 -23.88
C PHE A 553 1.84 -24.23 -23.19
N VAL A 554 3.11 -24.06 -22.83
CA VAL A 554 3.97 -25.11 -22.28
C VAL A 554 4.62 -24.68 -20.98
N SER A 555 5.19 -25.61 -20.22
CA SER A 555 6.02 -25.31 -19.05
C SER A 555 7.47 -25.00 -19.44
N HIS A 556 8.29 -24.71 -18.44
CA HIS A 556 9.73 -24.55 -18.57
C HIS A 556 10.44 -25.84 -19.02
N PHE A 557 9.75 -26.99 -19.06
CA PHE A 557 10.23 -28.23 -19.70
C PHE A 557 9.81 -28.36 -21.18
N GLY A 558 9.01 -27.44 -21.71
CA GLY A 558 8.51 -27.47 -23.08
C GLY A 558 7.32 -28.41 -23.29
N ASN A 559 6.65 -28.84 -22.22
CA ASN A 559 5.51 -29.76 -22.26
C ASN A 559 4.40 -29.31 -21.29
N LYS A 560 3.45 -30.19 -20.94
CA LYS A 560 2.33 -29.90 -20.01
C LYS A 560 2.61 -30.34 -18.56
N GLN A 561 3.87 -30.53 -18.21
CA GLN A 561 4.30 -30.82 -16.85
C GLN A 561 4.75 -29.52 -16.18
N TRP A 562 3.93 -28.97 -15.28
CA TRP A 562 4.01 -27.58 -14.85
C TRP A 562 5.02 -27.32 -13.73
N ILE A 563 5.33 -28.32 -12.92
CA ILE A 563 6.25 -28.25 -11.78
C ILE A 563 7.16 -29.48 -11.73
#